data_AF-A0A8T3MB67-F1
#
_entry.id   AF-A0A8T3MB67-F1
#
_cell.length_a   1.000
_cell.length_b   1.000
_cell.length_c   1.000
_cell.angle_alpha   90.00
_cell.angle_beta   90.00
_cell.angle_gamma   90.00
#
_symmetry.space_group_name_H-M   'P 1'
#
loop_
_entity.id
_entity.type
_entity.pdbx_description
1 polymer ?
#
loop_
_entity_poly.entity_id
_entity_poly.type
_entity_poly.pdbx_seq_one_letter_code
_entity_poly.pdbx_strand_id
1 'polypeptide(L)'
;YDLDLLAGVLAQDHDNNPSRYSLVITAEGAIWRGARMEAVGAADAFGHRHKANVGEALAAELRQRTGIETLASELTYDLRSGEPDSIDSMVAITFANVAMDLVEAGETGRMVAIQDGKYAHAPLPDPALGPRTVDVATMYNPERFRPRYDGKLGDPMLLVGLH
;
A
#
# COMPACT_ATOMS: atom_id res chain seq x y z
N TYR A 1 9.14 9.12 6.04
CA TYR A 1 9.01 8.95 7.52
C TYR A 1 10.38 9.10 8.18
N ASP A 2 10.44 9.06 9.51
CA ASP A 2 11.68 9.12 10.29
C ASP A 2 12.30 7.72 10.46
N LEU A 3 13.54 7.54 10.02
CA LEU A 3 14.20 6.24 10.05
C LEU A 3 14.74 5.89 11.43
N ASP A 4 15.21 6.87 12.21
CA ASP A 4 15.72 6.64 13.56
C ASP A 4 14.60 6.23 14.51
N LEU A 5 13.44 6.88 14.36
CA LEU A 5 12.25 6.48 15.11
C LEU A 5 11.83 5.03 14.77
N LEU A 6 11.80 4.68 13.48
CA LEU A 6 11.46 3.31 13.05
C LEU A 6 12.44 2.29 13.62
N ALA A 7 13.75 2.56 13.54
CA ALA A 7 14.79 1.70 14.07
C ALA A 7 14.62 1.48 15.58
N GLY A 8 14.35 2.54 16.34
CA GLY A 8 14.09 2.45 17.78
C GLY A 8 12.86 1.61 18.11
N VAL A 9 11.75 1.80 17.38
CA VAL A 9 10.52 1.00 17.56
C VAL A 9 10.78 -0.48 17.28
N LEU A 10 11.47 -0.80 16.18
CA LEU A 10 11.75 -2.19 15.80
C LEU A 10 12.72 -2.88 16.75
N ALA A 11 13.74 -2.18 17.25
CA ALA A 11 14.65 -2.70 18.26
C ALA A 11 13.93 -2.99 19.57
N GLN A 12 13.07 -2.07 20.02
CA GLN A 12 12.27 -2.26 21.22
C GLN A 12 11.29 -3.42 21.08
N ASP A 13 10.62 -3.55 19.94
CA ASP A 13 9.68 -4.64 19.68
C ASP A 13 10.41 -5.99 19.58
N HIS A 14 11.61 -6.01 18.99
CA HIS A 14 12.50 -7.18 18.98
C HIS A 14 12.87 -7.62 20.40
N ASP A 15 13.25 -6.68 21.27
CA ASP A 15 13.66 -6.99 22.65
C ASP A 15 12.49 -7.45 23.52
N ASN A 16 11.30 -6.92 23.27
CA ASN A 16 10.07 -7.31 23.98
C ASN A 16 9.49 -8.64 23.48
N ASN A 17 9.93 -9.14 22.33
CA ASN A 17 9.51 -10.42 21.80
C ASN A 17 10.36 -11.54 22.42
N PRO A 18 9.78 -12.54 23.12
CA PRO A 18 10.54 -13.66 23.68
C PRO A 18 11.37 -14.43 22.65
N SER A 19 10.93 -14.41 21.39
CA SER A 19 11.62 -15.05 20.26
C SER A 19 12.64 -14.14 19.56
N ARG A 20 12.88 -12.92 20.07
CA ARG A 20 13.91 -11.98 19.58
C ARG A 20 13.79 -11.67 18.09
N TYR A 21 12.60 -11.27 17.65
CA TYR A 21 12.37 -10.78 16.28
C TYR A 21 11.33 -9.66 16.25
N SER A 22 11.41 -8.81 15.23
CA SER A 22 10.39 -7.84 14.86
C SER A 22 10.21 -7.85 13.34
N LEU A 23 9.08 -7.32 12.86
CA LEU A 23 8.72 -7.30 11.45
C LEU A 23 8.33 -5.89 11.05
N VAL A 24 8.78 -5.47 9.87
CA VAL A 24 8.33 -4.25 9.20
C VAL A 24 7.83 -4.61 7.81
N ILE A 25 6.68 -4.04 7.44
CA ILE A 25 6.15 -4.10 6.08
C ILE A 25 6.30 -2.70 5.50
N THR A 26 6.95 -2.60 4.34
CA THR A 26 7.18 -1.33 3.65
C THR A 26 6.60 -1.38 2.25
N ALA A 27 5.89 -0.33 1.85
CA ALA A 27 5.52 -0.15 0.45
C ALA A 27 6.75 0.28 -0.37
N GLU A 28 6.79 -0.09 -1.65
CA GLU A 28 7.89 0.30 -2.57
C GLU A 28 8.08 1.83 -2.65
N GLY A 29 7.01 2.60 -2.45
CA GLY A 29 7.06 4.07 -2.44
C GLY A 29 7.46 4.70 -1.10
N ALA A 30 7.62 3.90 -0.04
CA ALA A 30 7.81 4.40 1.31
C ALA A 30 9.29 4.73 1.59
N ILE A 31 9.70 5.94 1.19
CA ILE A 31 11.07 6.44 1.37
C ILE A 31 11.18 7.26 2.67
N TRP A 32 12.23 7.02 3.47
CA TRP A 32 12.50 7.81 4.67
C TRP A 32 13.07 9.19 4.34
N ARG A 33 12.92 10.13 5.27
CA ARG A 33 13.42 11.50 5.12
C ARG A 33 14.94 11.48 5.03
N GLY A 34 15.49 12.21 4.04
CA GLY A 34 16.93 12.29 3.83
C GLY A 34 17.55 11.14 3.04
N ALA A 35 16.76 10.12 2.66
CA ALA A 35 17.25 9.07 1.78
C ALA A 35 17.63 9.63 0.40
N ARG A 36 18.80 9.23 -0.11
CA ARG A 36 19.18 9.40 -1.51
C ARG A 36 19.07 8.05 -2.19
N MET A 37 17.88 7.74 -2.71
CA MET A 37 17.69 6.54 -3.51
C MET A 37 18.02 6.89 -4.96
N GLU A 38 19.20 6.48 -5.42
CA GLU A 38 19.56 6.62 -6.83
C GLU A 38 18.69 5.66 -7.65
N ALA A 39 18.08 6.17 -8.73
CA ALA A 39 17.35 5.34 -9.67
C ALA A 39 18.35 4.45 -10.41
N VAL A 40 18.09 3.14 -10.47
CA VAL A 40 18.98 2.17 -11.11
C VAL A 40 18.34 1.73 -12.42
N GLY A 41 19.07 1.87 -13.53
CA GLY A 41 18.65 1.39 -14.84
C GLY A 41 17.91 2.40 -15.72
N ALA A 42 17.57 1.94 -16.93
CA ALA A 42 16.82 2.72 -17.91
C ALA A 42 15.35 2.88 -17.48
N ALA A 43 14.72 3.96 -17.93
CA ALA A 43 13.27 4.08 -17.82
C ALA A 43 12.60 3.00 -18.69
N ASP A 44 11.52 2.40 -18.20
CA ASP A 44 10.68 1.51 -18.98
C ASP A 44 9.97 2.27 -20.12
N ALA A 45 9.19 1.55 -20.94
CA ALA A 45 8.45 2.11 -22.06
C ALA A 45 7.43 3.21 -21.67
N PHE A 46 7.13 3.36 -20.38
CA PHE A 46 6.21 4.35 -19.81
C PHE A 46 6.94 5.48 -19.07
N GLY A 47 8.28 5.48 -19.05
CA GLY A 47 9.10 6.49 -18.39
C GLY A 47 9.42 6.20 -16.91
N HIS A 48 9.02 5.05 -16.37
CA HIS A 48 9.34 4.67 -15.00
C HIS A 48 10.74 4.07 -14.89
N ARG A 49 11.61 4.65 -14.06
CA ARG A 49 12.90 4.05 -13.73
C ARG A 49 12.73 3.04 -12.61
N HIS A 50 13.40 1.88 -12.72
CA HIS A 50 13.53 0.97 -11.58
C HIS A 50 14.21 1.72 -10.42
N LYS A 51 13.49 1.89 -9.32
CA LYS A 51 14.07 2.43 -8.10
C LYS A 51 14.98 1.38 -7.49
N ALA A 52 16.09 1.78 -6.89
CA ALA A 52 16.86 0.89 -6.02
C ALA A 52 15.92 0.18 -5.04
N ASN A 53 16.16 -1.10 -4.75
CA ASN A 53 15.26 -1.91 -3.93
C ASN A 53 15.13 -1.28 -2.53
N VAL A 54 13.98 -0.65 -2.27
CA VAL A 54 13.71 0.07 -1.01
C VAL A 54 13.80 -0.87 0.19
N GLY A 55 13.39 -2.13 0.02
CA GLY A 55 13.47 -3.14 1.06
C GLY A 55 14.91 -3.45 1.46
N GLU A 56 15.78 -3.67 0.48
CA GLU A 56 17.22 -3.95 0.74
C GLU A 56 17.92 -2.75 1.37
N ALA A 57 17.68 -1.55 0.85
CA ALA A 57 18.27 -0.33 1.40
C ALA A 57 17.81 -0.08 2.84
N LEU A 58 16.52 -0.29 3.12
CA LEU A 58 15.97 -0.18 4.47
C LEU A 58 16.60 -1.22 5.41
N ALA A 59 16.73 -2.47 4.97
CA ALA A 59 17.34 -3.53 5.78
C ALA A 59 18.80 -3.22 6.15
N ALA A 60 19.57 -2.68 5.20
CA ALA A 60 20.96 -2.29 5.45
C ALA A 60 21.07 -1.17 6.49
N GLU A 61 20.22 -0.13 6.36
CA GLU A 61 20.16 0.97 7.32
C GLU A 61 19.72 0.53 8.72
N LEU A 62 18.70 -0.33 8.82
CA LEU A 62 18.22 -0.86 10.09
C LEU A 62 19.31 -1.68 10.79
N ARG A 63 20.01 -2.54 10.04
CA ARG A 63 21.15 -3.29 10.56
C ARG A 63 22.26 -2.37 11.07
N GLN A 64 22.60 -1.33 10.31
CA GLN A 64 23.65 -0.39 10.69
C GLN A 64 23.30 0.37 11.98
N ARG A 65 22.05 0.81 12.13
CA ARG A 65 21.60 1.63 13.26
C ARG A 65 21.34 0.83 14.53
N THR A 66 20.81 -0.38 14.39
CA THR A 66 20.36 -1.20 15.54
C THR A 66 21.37 -2.28 15.93
N GLY A 67 22.25 -2.69 15.01
CA GLY A 67 23.10 -3.86 15.18
C GLY A 67 22.35 -5.20 15.12
N ILE A 68 21.04 -5.18 14.85
CA ILE A 68 20.21 -6.39 14.71
C ILE A 68 20.28 -6.87 13.26
N GLU A 69 20.50 -8.18 13.08
CA GLU A 69 20.50 -8.79 11.75
C GLU A 69 19.14 -8.58 11.08
N THR A 70 19.14 -8.00 9.88
CA THR A 70 17.91 -7.63 9.16
C THR A 70 17.92 -8.24 7.76
N LEU A 71 16.81 -8.90 7.40
CA LEU A 71 16.62 -9.54 6.10
C LEU A 71 15.49 -8.86 5.34
N ALA A 72 15.72 -8.50 4.08
CA ALA A 72 14.69 -8.04 3.16
C ALA A 72 14.13 -9.22 2.37
N SER A 73 12.81 -9.28 2.24
CA SER A 73 12.11 -10.23 1.38
C SER A 73 11.09 -9.46 0.54
N GLU A 74 11.24 -9.54 -0.77
CA GLU A 74 10.34 -8.90 -1.73
C GLU A 74 9.27 -9.90 -2.16
N LEU A 75 8.00 -9.55 -1.95
CA LEU A 75 6.85 -10.42 -2.22
C LEU A 75 6.16 -10.10 -3.55
N THR A 76 6.70 -9.19 -4.37
CA THR A 76 5.99 -8.56 -5.50
C THR A 76 5.48 -9.56 -6.54
N TYR A 77 6.26 -10.60 -6.85
CA TYR A 77 5.82 -11.65 -7.77
C TYR A 77 4.70 -12.51 -7.17
N ASP A 78 4.91 -13.00 -5.94
CA ASP A 78 3.97 -13.89 -5.25
C ASP A 78 2.62 -13.23 -4.99
N LEU A 79 2.62 -11.93 -4.65
CA LEU A 79 1.39 -11.16 -4.38
C LEU A 79 0.55 -10.88 -5.63
N ARG A 80 1.13 -11.01 -6.85
CA ARG A 80 0.43 -10.70 -8.11
C ARG A 80 0.11 -11.94 -8.94
N SER A 81 0.72 -13.09 -8.65
CA SER A 81 0.53 -14.33 -9.40
C SER A 81 -0.49 -15.28 -8.77
N GLY A 82 -1.02 -14.97 -7.59
CA GLY A 82 -2.05 -15.79 -6.93
C GLY A 82 -3.40 -15.74 -7.68
N GLU A 83 -4.19 -16.81 -7.56
CA GLU A 83 -5.59 -16.78 -7.99
C GLU A 83 -6.37 -15.76 -7.16
N PRO A 84 -7.31 -15.00 -7.78
CA PRO A 84 -8.15 -14.06 -7.04
C PRO A 84 -8.97 -14.80 -6.00
N ASP A 85 -9.20 -14.18 -4.84
CA ASP A 85 -10.06 -14.78 -3.84
C ASP A 85 -11.55 -14.69 -4.26
N SER A 86 -12.44 -15.25 -3.43
CA SER A 86 -13.88 -15.25 -3.72
C SER A 86 -14.50 -13.85 -3.79
N ILE A 87 -13.98 -12.90 -3.03
CA ILE A 87 -14.46 -11.51 -3.00
C ILE A 87 -13.98 -10.80 -4.26
N ASP A 88 -12.69 -10.92 -4.60
CA ASP A 88 -12.10 -10.36 -5.82
C ASP A 88 -12.87 -10.83 -7.06
N SER A 89 -13.13 -12.13 -7.14
CA SER A 89 -13.88 -12.74 -8.24
C SER A 89 -15.31 -12.21 -8.33
N MET A 90 -16.01 -12.11 -7.19
CA MET A 90 -17.38 -11.60 -7.13
C MET A 90 -17.46 -10.12 -7.54
N VAL A 91 -16.53 -9.29 -7.04
CA VAL A 91 -16.46 -7.87 -7.36
C VAL A 91 -16.13 -7.68 -8.83
N ALA A 92 -15.17 -8.42 -9.38
CA ALA A 92 -14.78 -8.32 -10.79
C ALA A 92 -15.94 -8.67 -11.74
N ILE A 93 -16.66 -9.78 -11.48
CA ILE A 93 -17.83 -10.18 -12.27
C ILE A 93 -18.92 -9.12 -12.18
N THR A 94 -19.19 -8.60 -10.98
CA THR A 94 -20.21 -7.57 -10.79
C THR A 94 -19.83 -6.27 -11.49
N PHE A 95 -18.55 -5.89 -11.44
CA PHE A 95 -18.04 -4.71 -12.16
C PHE A 95 -18.22 -4.85 -13.67
N ALA A 96 -17.94 -6.03 -14.23
CA ALA A 96 -18.13 -6.31 -15.64
C ALA A 96 -19.61 -6.18 -16.06
N ASN A 97 -20.52 -6.73 -15.26
CA ASN A 97 -21.96 -6.62 -15.51
C ASN A 97 -22.44 -5.17 -15.46
N VAL A 98 -22.08 -4.42 -14.43
CA VAL A 98 -22.45 -3.00 -14.31
C VAL A 98 -21.86 -2.18 -15.46
N ALA A 99 -20.63 -2.46 -15.90
CA ALA A 99 -20.05 -1.81 -17.06
C ALA A 99 -20.83 -2.11 -18.35
N MET A 100 -21.31 -3.35 -18.53
CA MET A 100 -22.15 -3.74 -19.66
C MET A 100 -23.49 -3.00 -19.65
N ASP A 101 -24.15 -2.92 -18.48
CA ASP A 101 -25.41 -2.17 -18.32
C ASP A 101 -25.24 -0.70 -18.73
N LEU A 102 -24.12 -0.06 -18.37
CA LEU A 102 -23.81 1.31 -18.76
C LEU A 102 -23.62 1.46 -20.28
N VAL A 103 -22.94 0.49 -20.91
CA VAL A 103 -22.74 0.47 -22.37
C VAL A 103 -24.09 0.32 -23.09
N GLU A 104 -24.97 -0.57 -22.62
CA GLU A 104 -26.31 -0.74 -23.19
C GLU A 104 -27.18 0.51 -23.03
N ALA A 105 -27.02 1.24 -21.93
CA ALA A 105 -27.67 2.52 -21.69
C ALA A 105 -27.05 3.70 -22.50
N GLY A 106 -25.98 3.45 -23.25
CA GLY A 106 -25.25 4.48 -24.01
C GLY A 106 -24.43 5.44 -23.13
N GLU A 107 -24.20 5.09 -21.87
CA GLU A 107 -23.39 5.88 -20.95
C GLU A 107 -21.89 5.60 -21.16
N THR A 108 -21.14 6.62 -21.52
CA THR A 108 -19.69 6.53 -21.79
C THR A 108 -18.89 7.44 -20.87
N GLY A 109 -17.57 7.21 -20.78
CA GLY A 109 -16.68 8.01 -19.93
C GLY A 109 -16.89 7.78 -18.42
N ARG A 110 -17.36 6.59 -18.04
CA ARG A 110 -17.62 6.18 -16.66
C ARG A 110 -16.62 5.11 -16.20
N MET A 111 -16.35 5.10 -14.90
CA MET A 111 -15.58 4.08 -14.19
C MET A 111 -16.49 3.42 -13.14
N VAL A 112 -16.57 2.09 -13.17
CA VAL A 112 -17.27 1.33 -12.12
C VAL A 112 -16.40 1.30 -10.86
N ALA A 113 -17.04 1.43 -9.70
CA ALA A 113 -16.38 1.59 -8.42
C ALA A 113 -17.19 0.96 -7.27
N ILE A 114 -16.56 0.87 -6.10
CA ILE A 114 -17.27 0.73 -4.82
C ILE A 114 -17.17 2.07 -4.09
N GLN A 115 -18.32 2.61 -3.69
CA GLN A 115 -18.44 3.83 -2.90
C GLN A 115 -19.36 3.56 -1.72
N ASP A 116 -18.89 3.89 -0.50
CA ASP A 116 -19.63 3.67 0.75
C ASP A 116 -20.16 2.23 0.91
N GLY A 117 -19.33 1.26 0.51
CA GLY A 117 -19.66 -0.17 0.57
C GLY A 117 -20.69 -0.64 -0.48
N LYS A 118 -20.99 0.17 -1.50
CA LYS A 118 -21.97 -0.14 -2.56
C LYS A 118 -21.32 -0.10 -3.93
N TYR A 119 -21.80 -0.93 -4.85
CA TYR A 119 -21.47 -0.79 -6.27
C TYR A 119 -21.98 0.55 -6.80
N ALA A 120 -21.12 1.26 -7.50
CA ALA A 120 -21.37 2.59 -8.03
C ALA A 120 -20.61 2.78 -9.35
N HIS A 121 -20.82 3.93 -9.99
CA HIS A 121 -20.01 4.38 -11.11
C HIS A 121 -19.83 5.90 -11.00
N ALA A 122 -18.69 6.39 -11.45
CA ALA A 122 -18.33 7.81 -11.46
C ALA A 122 -17.80 8.22 -12.83
N PRO A 123 -17.75 9.51 -13.18
CA PRO A 123 -16.97 9.96 -14.32
C PRO A 123 -15.52 9.48 -14.21
N LEU A 124 -14.87 9.22 -15.34
CA LEU A 124 -13.43 8.96 -15.34
C LEU A 124 -12.71 10.13 -14.64
N PRO A 125 -11.85 9.85 -13.63
CA PRO A 125 -11.20 10.90 -12.88
C PRO A 125 -10.20 11.67 -13.75
N ASP A 126 -10.07 12.98 -13.50
CA ASP A 126 -9.04 13.80 -14.12
C ASP A 126 -7.65 13.29 -13.69
N PRO A 127 -6.75 12.93 -14.63
CA PRO A 127 -5.39 12.53 -14.31
C PRO A 127 -4.63 13.53 -13.42
N ALA A 128 -4.99 14.81 -13.46
CA ALA A 128 -4.40 15.85 -12.63
C ALA A 128 -4.72 15.72 -11.12
N LEU A 129 -5.76 14.97 -10.74
CA LEU A 129 -6.15 14.77 -9.32
C LEU A 129 -5.13 13.94 -8.54
N GLY A 130 -4.24 13.22 -9.22
CA GLY A 130 -3.26 12.36 -8.58
C GLY A 130 -3.87 11.13 -7.91
N PRO A 131 -3.03 10.28 -7.29
CA PRO A 131 -3.49 9.07 -6.64
C PRO A 131 -4.20 9.37 -5.31
N ARG A 132 -5.17 8.52 -4.94
CA ARG A 132 -5.73 8.53 -3.60
C ARG A 132 -4.64 8.21 -2.57
N THR A 133 -4.64 8.96 -1.47
CA THR A 133 -3.71 8.74 -0.36
C THR A 133 -4.44 8.20 0.85
N VAL A 134 -3.71 7.49 1.70
CA VAL A 134 -4.22 7.05 2.99
C VAL A 134 -4.28 8.25 3.94
N ASP A 135 -5.38 8.40 4.68
CA ASP A 135 -5.45 9.34 5.80
C ASP A 135 -4.66 8.77 6.99
N VAL A 136 -3.41 9.19 7.10
CA VAL A 136 -2.50 8.75 8.16
C VAL A 136 -3.00 9.17 9.55
N ALA A 137 -3.67 10.32 9.67
CA ALA A 137 -4.09 10.86 10.97
C ALA A 137 -5.17 9.98 11.61
N THR A 138 -6.11 9.50 10.81
CA THR A 138 -7.23 8.68 11.28
C THR A 138 -6.96 7.19 11.20
N MET A 139 -6.18 6.73 10.21
CA MET A 139 -5.99 5.28 9.98
C MET A 139 -4.73 4.72 10.63
N TYR A 140 -3.74 5.53 11.01
CA TYR A 140 -2.44 5.05 11.49
C TYR A 140 -2.00 5.72 12.79
N ASN A 141 -1.19 5.01 13.57
CA ASN A 141 -0.36 5.58 14.61
C ASN A 141 1.05 5.84 14.02
N PRO A 142 1.43 7.10 13.77
CA PRO A 142 2.72 7.42 13.15
C PRO A 142 3.93 7.18 14.07
N GLU A 143 3.73 7.13 15.39
CA GLU A 143 4.79 6.87 16.36
C GLU A 143 5.11 5.37 16.47
N ARG A 144 4.13 4.51 16.16
CA ARG A 144 4.26 3.05 16.21
C ARG A 144 4.23 2.37 14.85
N PHE A 145 4.17 3.13 13.75
CA PHE A 145 4.15 2.64 12.37
C PHE A 145 3.11 1.53 12.12
N ARG A 146 1.94 1.62 12.76
CA ARG A 146 0.90 0.58 12.67
C ARG A 146 -0.49 1.17 12.44
N PRO A 147 -1.40 0.43 11.79
CA PRO A 147 -2.79 0.84 11.66
C PRO A 147 -3.48 1.03 13.02
N ARG A 148 -4.50 1.88 13.05
CA ARG A 148 -5.47 1.97 14.15
C ARG A 148 -6.59 0.98 13.87
N TYR A 149 -6.82 0.08 14.83
CA TYR A 149 -7.84 -0.99 14.74
C TYR A 149 -9.12 -0.66 15.52
N ASP A 150 -9.14 0.45 16.27
CA ASP A 150 -10.31 0.93 16.98
C ASP A 150 -11.26 1.71 16.04
N GLY A 151 -12.47 2.01 16.55
CA GLY A 151 -13.39 2.93 15.90
C GLY A 151 -14.06 2.44 14.61
N LYS A 152 -13.96 1.15 14.27
CA LYS A 152 -14.43 0.60 12.98
C LYS A 152 -15.94 0.39 12.87
N LEU A 153 -16.71 0.65 13.93
CA LEU A 153 -18.15 0.46 13.90
C LEU A 153 -18.79 1.48 12.96
N GLY A 154 -19.36 1.00 11.86
CA GLY A 154 -19.99 1.84 10.82
C GLY A 154 -19.12 2.09 9.59
N ASP A 155 -17.84 1.69 9.62
CA ASP A 155 -16.96 1.74 8.45
C ASP A 155 -17.35 0.69 7.39
N PRO A 156 -17.10 0.95 6.10
CA PRO A 156 -17.28 -0.06 5.06
C PRO A 156 -16.34 -1.26 5.28
N MET A 157 -16.80 -2.46 4.89
CA MET A 157 -16.05 -3.71 5.04
C MET A 157 -14.73 -3.71 4.26
N LEU A 158 -14.73 -3.13 3.07
CA LEU A 158 -13.51 -2.87 2.31
C LEU A 158 -12.95 -1.53 2.79
N LEU A 159 -11.64 -1.45 3.02
CA LEU A 159 -10.94 -0.19 3.27
C LEU A 159 -11.02 0.69 2.02
N VAL A 160 -12.15 1.35 1.83
CA VAL A 160 -12.32 2.37 0.81
C VAL A 160 -11.67 3.62 1.40
N GLY A 161 -10.55 4.06 0.82
CA GLY A 161 -9.85 5.26 1.27
C GLY A 161 -10.84 6.39 1.51
N LEU A 162 -11.03 6.75 2.78
CA LEU A 162 -11.97 7.78 3.18
C LEU A 162 -11.33 9.14 2.91
N HIS A 163 -12.00 9.85 2.00
CA HIS A 163 -11.80 11.23 1.49
C HIS A 163 -10.76 11.43 0.38
#